data_AF-A0A1C5I249-F1
#
_entry.id   AF-A0A1C5I249-F1
#
_cell.length_a   1.000
_cell.length_b   1.000
_cell.length_c   1.000
_cell.angle_alpha   90.00
_cell.angle_beta   90.00
_cell.angle_gamma   90.00
#
_symmetry.space_group_name_H-M   'P 1'
#
loop_
_entity.id
_entity.type
_entity.pdbx_description
1 polymer ?
#
loop_
_entity_poly.entity_id
_entity_poly.type
_entity_poly.pdbx_seq_one_letter_code
_entity_poly.pdbx_strand_id
1 'polypeptide(L)'
;MLVLCCCGGVAIGASSDSPAGPGKKGAAPATSATKSVGAAAPAPAIVDLTASAPASASSTPESSRAASPPPQVQIRTVSSTTRIDYPTRTVKDATLPRGTKKIRIRGIAGVRTLTYQVTVTDGVQTAKKLIRSVVTRQPVTQVVSVGTKQTRRCDPNYSGACVPIASDVDCSGGSGNGPAYVAGPVRVIGSDIYDLDRDGDGVGCDD
;
A
#
# COMPACT_ATOMS: atom_id res chain seq x y z
N MET A 1 -5.10 -0.84 55.71
CA MET A 1 -3.69 -1.20 55.94
C MET A 1 -2.88 -0.58 54.80
N LEU A 2 -2.20 0.53 55.08
CA LEU A 2 -1.44 1.31 54.10
C LEU A 2 0.02 0.82 54.13
N VAL A 3 0.56 0.35 53.00
CA VAL A 3 1.97 -0.06 52.90
C VAL A 3 2.67 0.86 51.92
N LEU A 4 3.81 1.39 52.37
CA LEU A 4 4.58 2.50 51.81
C LEU A 4 5.99 1.99 51.47
N CYS A 5 6.69 2.65 50.53
CA CYS A 5 8.09 2.40 50.14
C CYS A 5 8.36 1.03 49.44
N CYS A 6 9.40 0.89 48.60
CA CYS A 6 10.55 1.76 48.35
C CYS A 6 10.70 2.21 46.88
N CYS A 7 11.32 3.38 46.70
CA CYS A 7 11.93 3.78 45.42
C CYS A 7 13.28 3.06 45.24
N GLY A 8 13.60 2.64 44.01
CA GLY A 8 14.92 2.13 43.63
C GLY A 8 15.29 2.67 42.25
N GLY A 9 16.14 3.71 42.22
CA GLY A 9 16.63 4.30 40.98
C GLY A 9 18.02 3.78 40.61
N VAL A 10 18.30 3.68 39.31
CA VAL A 10 19.67 3.60 38.78
C VAL A 10 19.77 4.62 37.65
N ALA A 11 20.74 5.53 37.77
CA ALA A 11 21.03 6.54 36.77
C ALA A 11 22.56 6.73 36.64
N ILE A 12 23.09 6.34 35.48
CA ILE A 12 24.41 6.66 34.93
C ILE A 12 24.18 6.57 33.41
N GLY A 13 24.52 7.49 32.52
CA GLY A 13 25.29 8.72 32.59
C GLY A 13 25.93 8.92 31.21
N ALA A 14 25.57 10.03 30.53
CA ALA A 14 26.37 10.89 29.61
C ALA A 14 27.46 10.28 28.69
N SER A 15 27.72 10.74 27.45
CA SER A 15 27.27 11.89 26.62
C SER A 15 27.45 11.52 25.10
N SER A 16 27.41 12.35 24.05
CA SER A 16 27.42 13.82 23.86
C SER A 16 26.65 14.30 22.62
N ASP A 17 26.24 15.57 22.68
CA ASP A 17 26.12 16.61 21.64
C ASP A 17 26.88 16.42 20.31
N SER A 18 26.32 16.61 19.09
CA SER A 18 25.68 17.80 18.43
C SER A 18 26.62 18.36 17.29
N PRO A 19 26.34 19.46 16.55
CA PRO A 19 25.82 19.32 15.18
C PRO A 19 26.52 20.14 14.06
N ALA A 20 26.33 19.79 12.77
CA ALA A 20 26.59 20.68 11.63
C ALA A 20 25.86 20.28 10.32
N GLY A 21 25.41 21.25 9.52
CA GLY A 21 25.14 21.12 8.07
C GLY A 21 26.19 21.93 7.28
N PRO A 22 25.93 22.46 6.05
CA PRO A 22 24.83 22.19 5.10
C PRO A 22 25.24 22.06 3.59
N GLY A 23 24.38 21.44 2.77
CA GLY A 23 24.06 21.93 1.40
C GLY A 23 24.78 21.41 0.14
N LYS A 24 24.13 21.72 -1.01
CA LYS A 24 24.49 21.51 -2.45
C LYS A 24 24.40 20.06 -2.97
N LYS A 25 24.18 19.75 -4.26
CA LYS A 25 23.47 20.31 -5.46
C LYS A 25 24.11 19.58 -6.67
N GLY A 26 23.31 19.09 -7.63
CA GLY A 26 23.77 18.43 -8.86
C GLY A 26 23.69 16.89 -8.78
N ALA A 27 23.45 16.15 -9.87
CA ALA A 27 23.11 16.53 -11.24
C ALA A 27 22.24 15.44 -11.90
N ALA A 28 21.63 15.74 -13.07
CA ALA A 28 20.89 14.75 -13.86
C ALA A 28 21.82 13.73 -14.54
N PRO A 29 21.24 12.70 -15.18
CA PRO A 29 21.35 12.70 -16.63
C PRO A 29 20.02 12.47 -17.37
N ALA A 30 19.94 13.06 -18.57
CA ALA A 30 19.05 12.63 -19.64
C ALA A 30 19.60 11.32 -20.27
N THR A 31 19.02 10.64 -21.26
CA THR A 31 17.96 10.95 -22.25
C THR A 31 17.46 9.62 -22.81
N SER A 32 16.21 9.54 -23.29
CA SER A 32 15.88 8.80 -24.53
C SER A 32 14.43 9.08 -24.98
N ALA A 33 14.31 9.56 -26.21
CA ALA A 33 13.06 9.56 -26.98
C ALA A 33 12.81 8.13 -27.52
N THR A 34 11.75 7.75 -28.28
CA THR A 34 10.79 8.48 -29.11
C THR A 34 9.66 7.50 -29.48
N LYS A 35 8.41 7.94 -29.63
CA LYS A 35 7.60 7.78 -30.87
C LYS A 35 6.14 8.17 -30.69
N SER A 36 5.69 9.11 -31.52
CA SER A 36 4.30 9.29 -31.91
C SER A 36 3.97 8.36 -33.07
N VAL A 37 2.74 7.83 -33.12
CA VAL A 37 2.11 7.36 -34.35
C VAL A 37 0.65 7.80 -34.33
N GLY A 38 0.33 8.87 -35.05
CA GLY A 38 -1.04 9.19 -35.44
C GLY A 38 -1.37 8.52 -36.78
N ALA A 39 -2.63 8.18 -36.99
CA ALA A 39 -3.15 7.69 -38.27
C ALA A 39 -4.30 8.59 -38.74
N ALA A 40 -4.25 9.01 -40.01
CA ALA A 40 -5.27 9.85 -40.64
C ALA A 40 -5.32 9.58 -42.16
N ALA A 41 -6.53 9.54 -42.74
CA ALA A 41 -6.89 9.67 -44.17
C ALA A 41 -8.40 9.38 -44.34
N PRO A 42 -9.09 9.78 -45.44
CA PRO A 42 -8.61 10.48 -46.66
C PRO A 42 -9.35 11.81 -47.00
N ALA A 43 -9.04 12.36 -48.19
CA ALA A 43 -9.37 13.71 -48.74
C ALA A 43 -10.60 13.67 -49.72
N PRO A 44 -10.85 14.55 -50.75
CA PRO A 44 -10.11 15.72 -51.31
C PRO A 44 -10.96 16.93 -51.86
N ALA A 45 -10.30 17.81 -52.68
CA ALA A 45 -10.84 18.72 -53.74
C ALA A 45 -11.24 20.18 -53.35
N ILE A 46 -11.08 21.28 -54.14
CA ILE A 46 -10.45 21.63 -55.46
C ILE A 46 -10.37 23.19 -55.67
N VAL A 47 -9.69 23.67 -56.75
CA VAL A 47 -9.79 24.98 -57.51
C VAL A 47 -9.40 26.33 -56.82
N ASP A 48 -8.40 27.09 -57.32
CA ASP A 48 -8.38 28.15 -58.39
C ASP A 48 -9.05 29.49 -57.99
N LEU A 49 -8.70 30.72 -58.45
CA LEU A 49 -7.53 31.31 -59.16
C LEU A 49 -7.66 32.87 -59.03
N THR A 50 -6.58 33.64 -59.28
CA THR A 50 -6.57 35.06 -59.77
C THR A 50 -7.19 36.22 -58.96
N ALA A 51 -6.30 37.10 -58.48
CA ALA A 51 -6.07 38.50 -58.93
C ALA A 51 -7.06 39.68 -58.68
N SER A 52 -6.41 40.85 -58.53
CA SER A 52 -6.87 42.25 -58.74
C SER A 52 -7.85 42.91 -57.77
N ALA A 53 -7.35 43.97 -57.10
CA ALA A 53 -8.15 45.11 -56.65
C ALA A 53 -8.54 46.01 -57.85
N PRO A 54 -9.55 46.88 -57.73
CA PRO A 54 -9.30 48.20 -57.14
C PRO A 54 -10.41 48.71 -56.21
N ALA A 55 -10.17 49.88 -55.60
CA ALA A 55 -11.13 50.55 -54.72
C ALA A 55 -12.27 51.27 -55.48
N SER A 56 -13.45 51.31 -54.86
CA SER A 56 -14.45 52.36 -55.09
C SER A 56 -15.39 52.51 -53.88
N ALA A 57 -16.01 53.69 -53.78
CA ALA A 57 -16.42 54.25 -52.51
C ALA A 57 -17.93 54.11 -52.20
N SER A 58 -18.24 54.39 -50.93
CA SER A 58 -19.49 54.99 -50.44
C SER A 58 -20.77 54.14 -50.49
N SER A 59 -21.17 53.64 -49.32
CA SER A 59 -22.28 54.30 -48.60
C SER A 59 -22.42 53.71 -47.19
N THR A 60 -22.65 54.57 -46.21
CA THR A 60 -22.94 54.19 -44.81
C THR A 60 -24.41 53.82 -44.65
N PRO A 61 -24.76 52.60 -44.23
CA PRO A 61 -25.88 52.43 -43.32
C PRO A 61 -25.41 52.83 -41.92
N GLU A 62 -26.12 53.78 -41.31
CA GLU A 62 -25.97 54.13 -39.89
C GLU A 62 -26.54 53.00 -39.02
N SER A 63 -25.84 51.85 -39.04
CA SER A 63 -26.17 50.71 -38.20
C SER A 63 -25.77 51.07 -36.77
N SER A 64 -26.77 51.56 -36.02
CA SER A 64 -26.69 51.84 -34.60
C SER A 64 -25.87 50.76 -33.90
N ARG A 65 -24.72 51.15 -33.35
CA ARG A 65 -23.92 50.30 -32.46
C ARG A 65 -24.70 50.10 -31.17
N ALA A 66 -25.68 49.19 -31.22
CA ALA A 66 -26.20 48.55 -30.03
C ALA A 66 -25.01 47.94 -29.30
N ALA A 67 -24.64 48.54 -28.17
CA ALA A 67 -23.54 48.06 -27.36
C ALA A 67 -23.85 46.60 -26.97
N SER A 68 -22.94 45.69 -27.32
CA SER A 68 -23.06 44.29 -26.87
C SER A 68 -23.22 44.29 -25.36
N PRO A 69 -24.19 43.53 -24.79
CA PRO A 69 -24.42 43.54 -23.35
C PRO A 69 -23.14 43.13 -22.61
N PRO A 70 -22.89 43.67 -21.40
CA PRO A 70 -21.74 43.29 -20.60
C PRO A 70 -21.79 41.79 -20.27
N PRO A 71 -20.62 41.13 -20.16
CA PRO A 71 -20.54 39.69 -19.94
C PRO A 71 -21.18 39.29 -18.60
N GLN A 72 -21.96 38.21 -18.64
CA GLN A 72 -22.75 37.73 -17.51
C GLN A 72 -21.88 36.88 -16.59
N VAL A 73 -21.38 37.49 -15.51
CA VAL A 73 -20.55 36.82 -14.50
C VAL A 73 -21.40 36.29 -13.34
N GLN A 74 -21.31 35.00 -13.07
CA GLN A 74 -21.98 34.32 -11.95
C GLN A 74 -20.97 33.58 -11.07
N ILE A 75 -21.17 33.67 -9.76
CA ILE A 75 -20.41 32.89 -8.77
C ILE A 75 -21.33 31.79 -8.24
N ARG A 76 -20.88 30.54 -8.30
CA ARG A 76 -21.62 29.37 -7.78
C ARG A 76 -20.76 28.57 -6.81
N THR A 77 -21.41 27.93 -5.85
CA THR A 77 -20.78 26.99 -4.93
C THR A 77 -21.13 25.57 -5.36
N VAL A 78 -20.12 24.72 -5.57
CA VAL A 78 -20.32 23.30 -5.93
C VAL A 78 -19.52 22.38 -5.01
N SER A 79 -20.10 21.23 -4.68
CA SER A 79 -19.44 20.19 -3.88
C SER A 79 -18.95 19.04 -4.77
N SER A 80 -17.74 18.55 -4.51
CA SER A 80 -17.22 17.29 -5.03
C SER A 80 -16.79 16.39 -3.87
N THR A 81 -16.81 15.07 -4.07
CA THR A 81 -16.33 14.11 -3.08
C THR A 81 -15.05 13.43 -3.57
N THR A 82 -14.15 13.17 -2.63
CA THR A 82 -12.88 12.46 -2.86
C THR A 82 -12.78 11.32 -1.84
N ARG A 83 -12.25 10.18 -2.27
CA ARG A 83 -11.98 9.04 -1.39
C ARG A 83 -10.81 9.36 -0.46
N ILE A 84 -10.90 8.87 0.78
CA ILE A 84 -9.75 8.75 1.69
C ILE A 84 -9.47 7.27 1.86
N ASP A 85 -8.30 6.79 1.47
CA ASP A 85 -7.94 5.39 1.65
C ASP A 85 -7.81 5.02 3.14
N TYR A 86 -8.07 3.76 3.46
CA TYR A 86 -8.00 3.30 4.84
C TYR A 86 -6.57 2.87 5.22
N PRO A 87 -6.11 3.19 6.44
CA PRO A 87 -4.86 2.63 6.96
C PRO A 87 -5.03 1.12 7.24
N THR A 88 -3.93 0.39 7.25
CA THR A 88 -3.89 -1.01 7.69
C THR A 88 -3.05 -1.14 8.95
N ARG A 89 -3.59 -1.84 9.97
CA ARG A 89 -2.90 -2.22 11.20
C ARG A 89 -2.67 -3.72 11.22
N THR A 90 -1.44 -4.13 11.51
CA THR A 90 -1.06 -5.52 11.67
C THR A 90 -1.02 -5.91 13.15
N VAL A 91 -1.52 -7.10 13.49
CA VAL A 91 -1.50 -7.66 14.86
C VAL A 91 -0.89 -9.06 14.82
N LYS A 92 0.10 -9.35 15.67
CA LYS A 92 0.67 -10.70 15.78
C LYS A 92 -0.34 -11.65 16.42
N ASP A 93 -0.42 -12.88 15.92
CA ASP A 93 -1.37 -13.89 16.37
C ASP A 93 -0.67 -15.24 16.56
N ALA A 94 -0.55 -15.67 17.82
CA ALA A 94 0.10 -16.93 18.20
C ALA A 94 -0.78 -18.17 17.95
N THR A 95 -2.05 -18.00 17.56
CA THR A 95 -2.95 -19.12 17.20
C THR A 95 -2.83 -19.49 15.72
N LEU A 96 -2.50 -18.51 14.88
CA LEU A 96 -2.37 -18.67 13.42
C LEU A 96 -0.95 -19.15 13.02
N PRO A 97 -0.82 -20.13 12.09
CA PRO A 97 0.47 -20.60 11.58
C PRO A 97 1.34 -19.47 11.01
N ARG A 98 2.66 -19.52 11.25
CA ARG A 98 3.62 -18.53 10.74
C ARG A 98 3.46 -18.34 9.24
N GLY A 99 3.42 -17.08 8.81
CA GLY A 99 3.27 -16.70 7.39
C GLY A 99 1.83 -16.54 6.92
N THR A 100 0.84 -17.09 7.65
CA THR A 100 -0.58 -16.86 7.32
C THR A 100 -1.01 -15.42 7.66
N LYS A 101 -2.01 -14.92 6.92
CA LYS A 101 -2.65 -13.62 7.16
C LYS A 101 -4.16 -13.81 7.21
N LYS A 102 -4.82 -13.19 8.19
CA LYS A 102 -6.30 -13.20 8.32
C LYS A 102 -6.80 -11.77 8.55
N ILE A 103 -7.69 -11.29 7.69
CA ILE A 103 -8.40 -10.02 7.94
C ILE A 103 -9.35 -10.25 9.10
N ARG A 104 -9.19 -9.48 10.18
CA ARG A 104 -10.09 -9.46 11.35
C ARG A 104 -11.14 -8.36 11.24
N ILE A 105 -10.75 -7.20 10.73
CA ILE A 105 -11.64 -6.06 10.45
C ILE A 105 -11.33 -5.58 9.04
N ARG A 106 -12.32 -5.56 8.15
CA ARG A 106 -12.17 -5.04 6.79
C ARG A 106 -12.07 -3.51 6.83
N GLY A 107 -11.12 -2.94 6.12
CA GLY A 107 -11.01 -1.49 6.01
C GLY A 107 -12.14 -0.88 5.18
N ILE A 108 -12.59 0.30 5.56
CA ILE A 108 -13.61 1.07 4.84
C ILE A 108 -13.04 2.43 4.51
N ALA A 109 -13.09 2.82 3.24
CA ALA A 109 -12.59 4.10 2.79
C ALA A 109 -13.42 5.26 3.35
N GLY A 110 -12.75 6.33 3.77
CA GLY A 110 -13.37 7.58 4.17
C GLY A 110 -13.77 8.44 2.98
N VAL A 111 -14.42 9.57 3.27
CA VAL A 111 -14.87 10.55 2.28
C VAL A 111 -14.46 11.95 2.73
N ARG A 112 -13.84 12.70 1.82
CA ARG A 112 -13.55 14.12 1.94
C ARG A 112 -14.41 14.90 0.95
N THR A 113 -15.25 15.79 1.46
CA THR A 113 -16.04 16.72 0.66
C THR A 113 -15.22 17.99 0.42
N LEU A 114 -15.08 18.36 -0.84
CA LEU A 114 -14.40 19.55 -1.33
C LEU A 114 -15.44 20.52 -1.87
N THR A 115 -15.53 21.70 -1.28
CA THR A 115 -16.42 22.77 -1.73
C THR A 115 -15.61 23.78 -2.53
N TYR A 116 -16.04 24.02 -3.77
CA TYR A 116 -15.42 24.97 -4.68
C TYR A 116 -16.33 26.16 -4.91
N GLN A 117 -15.73 27.35 -4.94
CA GLN A 117 -16.30 28.53 -5.57
C GLN A 117 -15.92 28.49 -7.05
N VAL A 118 -16.91 28.55 -7.92
CA VAL A 118 -16.75 28.49 -9.37
C VAL A 118 -17.27 29.79 -9.97
N THR A 119 -16.42 30.47 -10.74
CA THR A 119 -16.82 31.63 -11.53
C THR A 119 -17.19 31.15 -12.93
N VAL A 120 -18.35 31.58 -13.39
CA VAL A 120 -18.90 31.29 -14.72
C VAL A 120 -19.10 32.63 -15.42
N THR A 121 -18.59 32.78 -16.63
CA THR A 121 -18.78 33.95 -17.48
C THR A 121 -19.45 33.48 -18.76
N ASP A 122 -20.60 34.05 -19.10
CA ASP A 122 -21.38 33.71 -20.31
C ASP A 122 -21.63 32.19 -20.48
N GLY A 123 -21.90 31.52 -19.35
CA GLY A 123 -22.14 30.07 -19.27
C GLY A 123 -20.87 29.19 -19.19
N VAL A 124 -19.68 29.74 -19.44
CA VAL A 124 -18.41 29.00 -19.42
C VAL A 124 -17.71 29.15 -18.07
N GLN A 125 -17.17 28.05 -17.51
CA GLN A 125 -16.36 28.12 -16.29
C GLN A 125 -15.03 28.85 -16.54
N THR A 126 -14.86 30.04 -15.97
CA THR A 126 -13.66 30.87 -16.09
C THR A 126 -12.71 30.76 -14.90
N ALA A 127 -13.20 30.40 -13.71
CA ALA A 127 -12.33 30.13 -12.55
C ALA A 127 -12.92 29.06 -11.61
N LYS A 128 -12.04 28.38 -10.86
CA LYS A 128 -12.40 27.41 -9.82
C LYS A 128 -11.43 27.49 -8.64
N LYS A 129 -11.94 27.87 -7.46
CA LYS A 129 -11.18 28.02 -6.21
C LYS A 129 -11.71 27.04 -5.17
N LEU A 130 -10.83 26.26 -4.54
CA LEU A 130 -11.20 25.45 -3.38
C LEU A 130 -11.41 26.40 -2.17
N ILE A 131 -12.59 26.35 -1.54
CA ILE A 131 -12.94 27.20 -0.40
C ILE A 131 -13.16 26.42 0.91
N ARG A 132 -13.44 25.10 0.83
CA ARG A 132 -13.59 24.23 2.01
C ARG A 132 -13.17 22.81 1.68
N SER A 133 -12.50 22.15 2.62
CA SER A 133 -12.12 20.73 2.55
C SER A 133 -12.40 20.10 3.90
N VAL A 134 -13.34 19.15 3.96
CA VAL A 134 -13.76 18.51 5.22
C VAL A 134 -13.87 17.00 5.03
N VAL A 135 -13.34 16.24 5.99
CA VAL A 135 -13.60 14.79 6.09
C VAL A 135 -15.02 14.60 6.60
N THR A 136 -15.92 14.14 5.72
CA THR A 136 -17.34 13.90 6.03
C THR A 136 -17.62 12.47 6.45
N ARG A 137 -16.71 11.52 6.16
CA ARG A 137 -16.68 10.17 6.74
C ARG A 137 -15.24 9.78 7.02
N GLN A 138 -14.92 9.39 8.25
CA GLN A 138 -13.58 8.91 8.60
C GLN A 138 -13.33 7.52 7.98
N PRO A 139 -12.11 7.20 7.53
CA PRO A 139 -11.75 5.85 7.12
C PRO A 139 -11.72 4.90 8.33
N VAL A 140 -12.16 3.66 8.15
CA VAL A 140 -12.05 2.60 9.15
C VAL A 140 -10.80 1.76 8.85
N THR A 141 -9.90 1.68 9.84
CA THR A 141 -8.65 0.91 9.74
C THR A 141 -8.90 -0.58 9.45
N GLN A 142 -8.24 -1.12 8.43
CA GLN A 142 -8.20 -2.56 8.22
C GLN A 142 -7.30 -3.21 9.28
N VAL A 143 -7.78 -4.23 9.98
CA VAL A 143 -6.98 -5.01 10.92
C VAL A 143 -6.67 -6.38 10.33
N VAL A 144 -5.39 -6.69 10.17
CA VAL A 144 -4.89 -7.98 9.68
C VAL A 144 -4.09 -8.67 10.77
N SER A 145 -4.49 -9.88 11.13
CA SER A 145 -3.65 -10.76 11.95
C SER A 145 -2.60 -11.44 11.09
N VAL A 146 -1.34 -11.40 11.55
CA VAL A 146 -0.22 -12.18 11.00
C VAL A 146 0.08 -13.33 11.94
N GLY A 147 0.08 -14.55 11.40
CA GLY A 147 0.38 -15.73 12.19
C GLY A 147 1.83 -15.79 12.64
N THR A 148 2.03 -16.20 13.88
CA THR A 148 3.35 -16.38 14.50
C THR A 148 3.53 -17.76 15.13
N LYS A 149 2.52 -18.65 15.10
CA LYS A 149 2.63 -20.02 15.58
C LYS A 149 3.66 -20.78 14.74
N GLN A 150 4.73 -21.25 15.35
CA GLN A 150 5.69 -22.11 14.66
C GLN A 150 5.01 -23.45 14.35
N THR A 151 4.96 -23.83 13.09
CA THR A 151 4.71 -25.21 12.68
C THR A 151 6.03 -25.96 12.78
N ARG A 152 6.09 -27.02 13.60
CA ARG A 152 7.25 -27.92 13.59
C ARG A 152 7.35 -28.52 12.18
N ARG A 153 8.54 -28.48 11.59
CA ARG A 153 8.85 -29.30 10.41
C ARG A 153 9.25 -30.67 10.94
N CYS A 154 8.47 -31.68 10.60
CA CYS A 154 8.80 -33.07 10.90
C CYS A 154 9.73 -33.60 9.81
N ASP A 155 10.62 -34.52 10.14
CA ASP A 155 11.47 -35.18 9.16
C ASP A 155 10.64 -36.14 8.27
N PRO A 156 10.82 -36.14 6.93
CA PRO A 156 9.99 -36.90 6.01
C PRO A 156 10.25 -38.42 6.02
N ASN A 157 11.31 -38.92 6.68
CA ASN A 157 11.55 -40.36 6.80
C ASN A 157 10.64 -41.03 7.83
N TYR A 158 9.88 -40.25 8.60
CA TYR A 158 9.08 -40.73 9.73
C TYR A 158 7.63 -40.24 9.66
N SER A 159 6.73 -41.00 10.28
CA SER A 159 5.30 -40.67 10.38
C SER A 159 4.72 -41.03 11.76
N GLY A 160 3.45 -40.64 11.99
CA GLY A 160 2.85 -40.73 13.32
C GLY A 160 3.24 -39.51 14.16
N ALA A 161 4.10 -39.70 15.16
CA ALA A 161 4.66 -38.59 15.92
C ALA A 161 5.63 -37.73 15.08
N CYS A 162 5.68 -36.42 15.38
CA CYS A 162 6.50 -35.47 14.63
C CYS A 162 7.95 -35.47 15.10
N VAL A 163 8.80 -36.29 14.46
CA VAL A 163 10.26 -36.28 14.61
C VAL A 163 10.82 -34.91 14.18
N PRO A 164 11.46 -34.12 15.06
CA PRO A 164 12.03 -32.83 14.67
C PRO A 164 13.22 -32.99 13.71
N ILE A 165 13.34 -32.12 12.71
CA ILE A 165 14.57 -32.06 11.89
C ILE A 165 15.70 -31.47 12.74
N ALA A 166 16.65 -32.31 13.15
CA ALA A 166 17.83 -31.96 13.95
C ALA A 166 19.08 -32.72 13.44
N SER A 167 20.23 -32.49 14.07
CA SER A 167 21.44 -33.30 13.80
C SER A 167 21.34 -34.72 14.37
N ASP A 168 20.51 -34.88 15.39
CA ASP A 168 20.33 -36.09 16.20
C ASP A 168 18.99 -35.95 16.97
N VAL A 169 18.27 -37.04 17.16
CA VAL A 169 16.93 -37.08 17.78
C VAL A 169 16.79 -38.37 18.58
N ASP A 170 16.44 -38.25 19.86
CA ASP A 170 16.25 -39.38 20.77
C ASP A 170 14.78 -39.69 21.09
N CYS A 171 14.52 -40.90 21.57
CA CYS A 171 13.25 -41.28 22.19
C CYS A 171 13.07 -40.58 23.56
N SER A 172 11.91 -39.95 23.77
CA SER A 172 11.58 -39.25 25.02
C SER A 172 11.43 -40.23 26.17
N GLY A 173 12.34 -40.19 27.13
CA GLY A 173 12.37 -41.10 28.29
C GLY A 173 13.54 -42.10 28.26
N GLY A 174 14.24 -42.21 27.12
CA GLY A 174 15.48 -42.98 27.02
C GLY A 174 16.70 -42.26 27.60
N SER A 175 17.86 -42.92 27.55
CA SER A 175 19.17 -42.40 27.99
C SER A 175 19.85 -41.46 26.99
N GLY A 176 19.06 -40.85 26.09
CA GLY A 176 19.53 -39.98 25.02
C GLY A 176 20.32 -38.77 25.48
N ASN A 177 21.19 -38.26 24.61
CA ASN A 177 21.99 -37.05 24.84
C ASN A 177 21.89 -36.04 23.69
N GLY A 178 21.01 -36.28 22.73
CA GLY A 178 20.78 -35.47 21.56
C GLY A 178 20.12 -34.11 21.84
N PRO A 179 20.16 -33.18 20.87
CA PRO A 179 19.60 -31.83 21.00
C PRO A 179 18.07 -31.79 20.84
N ALA A 180 17.44 -32.90 20.44
CA ALA A 180 16.01 -33.02 20.21
C ALA A 180 15.49 -34.39 20.64
N TYR A 181 14.21 -34.44 21.02
CA TYR A 181 13.54 -35.67 21.45
C TYR A 181 12.17 -35.77 20.79
N VAL A 182 11.74 -36.99 20.47
CA VAL A 182 10.39 -37.32 20.00
C VAL A 182 9.70 -38.24 21.00
N ALA A 183 8.39 -38.03 21.24
CA ALA A 183 7.59 -38.96 22.03
C ALA A 183 6.89 -39.89 21.04
N GLY A 184 7.18 -41.19 21.12
CA GLY A 184 6.64 -42.18 20.19
C GLY A 184 5.22 -42.66 20.51
N PRO A 185 4.73 -43.68 19.80
CA PRO A 185 5.43 -44.38 18.72
C PRO A 185 5.58 -43.52 17.45
N VAL A 186 6.73 -43.68 16.79
CA VAL A 186 7.05 -43.16 15.46
C VAL A 186 7.00 -44.33 14.47
N ARG A 187 6.63 -44.11 13.21
CA ARG A 187 6.78 -45.13 12.14
C ARG A 187 7.85 -44.72 11.14
N VAL A 188 8.81 -45.61 10.88
CA VAL A 188 9.80 -45.42 9.82
C VAL A 188 9.13 -45.67 8.47
N ILE A 189 9.24 -44.70 7.56
CA ILE A 189 8.67 -44.75 6.19
C ILE A 189 9.71 -44.46 5.10
N GLY A 190 10.92 -44.03 5.48
CA GLY A 190 12.07 -43.80 4.60
C GLY A 190 13.29 -44.54 5.14
N SER A 191 14.36 -43.81 5.44
CA SER A 191 15.52 -44.32 6.17
C SER A 191 15.44 -43.93 7.65
N ASP A 192 15.71 -44.87 8.56
CA ASP A 192 15.98 -44.51 9.96
C ASP A 192 17.35 -43.83 10.05
N ILE A 193 17.34 -42.50 10.04
CA ILE A 193 18.55 -41.65 10.06
C ILE A 193 18.97 -41.25 11.49
N TYR A 194 18.17 -41.62 12.49
CA TYR A 194 18.36 -41.28 13.91
C TYR A 194 18.37 -42.53 14.81
N ASP A 195 18.42 -43.73 14.23
CA ASP A 195 18.40 -45.04 14.92
C ASP A 195 17.27 -45.15 15.97
N LEU A 196 16.07 -44.68 15.63
CA LEU A 196 14.87 -44.71 16.50
C LEU A 196 14.16 -46.08 16.54
N ASP A 197 14.33 -46.89 15.50
CA ASP A 197 13.78 -48.23 15.28
C ASP A 197 14.94 -49.23 15.39
N ARG A 198 15.36 -49.49 16.64
CA ARG A 198 16.62 -50.21 16.94
C ARG A 198 16.50 -51.72 16.74
N ASP A 199 15.31 -52.29 16.79
CA ASP A 199 15.05 -53.71 16.53
C ASP A 199 14.61 -53.99 15.08
N GLY A 200 14.19 -52.97 14.32
CA GLY A 200 13.99 -53.02 12.87
C GLY A 200 12.58 -53.48 12.46
N ASP A 201 11.57 -53.20 13.28
CA ASP A 201 10.18 -53.63 13.09
C ASP A 201 9.35 -52.66 12.22
N GLY A 202 9.84 -51.42 12.02
CA GLY A 202 9.17 -50.32 11.33
C GLY A 202 8.49 -49.31 12.26
N VAL A 203 8.58 -49.52 13.57
CA VAL A 203 8.15 -48.64 14.65
C VAL A 203 9.37 -48.26 15.48
N GLY A 204 9.41 -47.02 15.97
CA GLY A 204 10.47 -46.55 16.87
C GLY A 204 9.90 -45.77 18.04
N CYS A 205 10.63 -45.78 19.16
CA CYS A 205 10.23 -45.18 20.43
C CYS A 205 8.89 -45.68 20.99
N ASP A 206 8.63 -46.98 20.88
CA ASP A 206 7.44 -47.67 21.41
C ASP A 206 7.68 -48.49 22.69
N ASP A 207 8.93 -48.56 23.16
CA ASP A 207 9.37 -49.01 24.50
C ASP A 207 8.95 -48.05 25.66
#